data_AF-W9H0Q4-F1
#
_entry.id   AF-W9H0Q4-F1
#
_cell.length_a   1.000
_cell.length_b   1.000
_cell.length_c   1.000
_cell.angle_alpha   90.00
_cell.angle_beta   90.00
_cell.angle_gamma   90.00
#
_symmetry.space_group_name_H-M   'P 1'
#
loop_
_entity.id
_entity.type
_entity.pdbx_description
1 polymer ?
#
loop_
_entity_poly.entity_id
_entity_poly.type
_entity_poly.pdbx_seq_one_letter_code
_entity_poly.pdbx_strand_id
1 'polypeptide(L)'
;MIARIAEMTEANIHRIFPQSLVSQTAISFSTGDGRDVALIAELNDLLQLDHDAVGAYTLAIAALRDPGSRDRLIQFREDHERHIADLTALIQARDGVPINLPHFPTGLMKMMVQAGGSAGGLAGGDRSVLMAFVANETQARDKYRRHADAGHPSDVAAVLERGASDEEAHLEWAWDALDRLGIGRGTIPGNVTDAIAFVHGANADLIEAGGRLWLDFLARTLRTL
;
A
#
# COMPACT_ATOMS: atom_id res chain seq x y z
N MET A 1 -1.18 -50.41 -21.94
CA MET A 1 -0.40 -51.56 -21.43
C MET A 1 0.99 -51.44 -22.05
N ILE A 2 1.82 -50.53 -21.53
CA ILE A 2 2.80 -50.74 -20.44
C ILE A 2 4.07 -51.46 -20.93
N ALA A 3 5.18 -50.70 -20.81
CA ALA A 3 6.56 -51.09 -20.61
C ALA A 3 7.36 -51.70 -21.78
N ARG A 4 8.37 -50.96 -22.24
CA ARG A 4 9.72 -51.08 -21.67
C ARG A 4 10.64 -49.95 -22.14
N ILE A 5 10.92 -49.04 -21.21
CA ILE A 5 12.17 -48.29 -21.16
C ILE A 5 13.19 -49.21 -20.50
N ALA A 6 14.37 -49.38 -21.10
CA ALA A 6 15.62 -49.57 -20.37
C ALA A 6 16.81 -49.54 -21.35
N GLU A 7 17.73 -48.61 -21.06
CA GLU A 7 19.18 -48.77 -21.25
C GLU A 7 19.72 -48.85 -22.69
N MET A 8 20.10 -47.68 -23.22
CA MET A 8 21.39 -47.58 -23.92
C MET A 8 22.06 -46.25 -23.54
N THR A 9 23.30 -46.41 -23.13
CA THR A 9 24.21 -45.54 -22.38
C THR A 9 24.74 -44.34 -23.18
N GLU A 10 25.20 -43.33 -22.44
CA GLU A 10 25.72 -42.00 -22.81
C GLU A 10 26.86 -41.93 -23.86
N ALA A 11 27.19 -43.01 -24.58
CA ALA A 11 28.44 -43.10 -25.34
C ALA A 11 28.31 -42.83 -26.85
N ASN A 12 27.19 -42.33 -27.38
CA ASN A 12 27.02 -42.26 -28.85
C ASN A 12 26.26 -41.05 -29.41
N ILE A 13 26.48 -39.85 -28.86
CA ILE A 13 26.07 -38.58 -29.50
C ILE A 13 27.30 -37.66 -29.64
N HIS A 14 28.38 -38.16 -30.24
CA HIS A 14 29.59 -37.36 -30.49
C HIS A 14 30.05 -37.33 -31.95
N ARG A 15 29.16 -37.58 -32.92
CA ARG A 15 29.62 -37.74 -34.31
C ARG A 15 28.79 -37.10 -35.43
N ILE A 16 28.06 -36.01 -35.17
CA ILE A 16 27.28 -35.34 -36.23
C ILE A 16 27.45 -33.80 -36.32
N PHE A 17 28.22 -33.12 -35.45
CA PHE A 17 28.38 -31.66 -35.57
C PHE A 17 29.84 -31.16 -35.47
N PRO A 18 30.35 -30.41 -36.46
CA PRO A 18 31.68 -29.79 -36.40
C PRO A 18 31.72 -28.67 -35.33
N GLN A 19 32.76 -28.68 -34.49
CA GLN A 19 32.91 -27.83 -33.30
C GLN A 19 33.28 -26.35 -33.57
N SER A 20 33.06 -25.79 -34.76
CA SER A 20 33.55 -24.44 -35.09
C SER A 20 32.54 -23.30 -34.99
N LEU A 21 31.37 -23.52 -34.39
CA LEU A 21 30.38 -22.46 -34.16
C LEU A 21 29.75 -22.54 -32.76
N VAL A 22 30.59 -22.63 -31.72
CA VAL A 22 30.18 -22.15 -30.40
C VAL A 22 30.76 -20.75 -30.26
N SER A 23 30.22 -19.83 -31.07
CA SER A 23 30.46 -18.41 -30.86
C SER A 23 29.74 -18.03 -29.58
N GLN A 24 30.49 -17.35 -28.73
CA GLN A 24 30.13 -16.89 -27.41
C GLN A 24 28.87 -16.01 -27.48
N THR A 25 27.71 -16.59 -27.20
CA THR A 25 26.63 -15.85 -26.57
C THR A 25 26.42 -16.44 -25.20
N ALA A 26 27.40 -16.22 -24.33
CA ALA A 26 27.09 -16.13 -22.92
C ALA A 26 26.15 -14.93 -22.81
N ILE A 27 24.83 -15.18 -22.80
CA ILE A 27 23.87 -14.21 -22.29
C ILE A 27 24.29 -14.01 -20.85
N SER A 28 25.07 -12.96 -20.62
CA SER A 28 25.37 -12.45 -19.29
C SER A 28 24.04 -11.93 -18.78
N PHE A 29 23.33 -12.79 -18.05
CA PHE A 29 22.15 -12.36 -17.33
C PHE A 29 22.67 -11.51 -16.17
N SER A 30 22.55 -10.20 -16.36
CA SER A 30 22.99 -9.21 -15.39
C SER A 30 22.34 -9.51 -14.05
N THR A 31 23.11 -9.43 -12.98
CA THR A 31 22.65 -9.46 -11.58
C THR A 31 21.64 -8.33 -11.25
N GLY A 32 21.30 -7.47 -12.21
CA GLY A 32 20.21 -6.50 -12.14
C GLY A 32 18.80 -7.09 -12.19
N ASP A 33 18.56 -8.21 -12.87
CA ASP A 33 17.19 -8.71 -13.12
C ASP A 33 16.41 -9.00 -11.83
N GLY A 34 17.03 -9.64 -10.84
CA GLY A 34 16.38 -9.95 -9.57
C GLY A 34 16.11 -8.73 -8.67
N ARG A 35 16.94 -7.68 -8.76
CA ARG A 35 16.73 -6.44 -7.99
C ARG A 35 15.66 -5.58 -8.63
N ASP A 36 15.65 -5.52 -9.96
CA ASP A 36 14.66 -4.76 -10.71
C ASP A 36 13.27 -5.40 -10.56
N VAL A 37 13.16 -6.74 -10.55
CA VAL A 37 11.89 -7.43 -10.26
C VAL A 37 11.36 -7.10 -8.86
N ALA A 38 12.21 -7.11 -7.83
CA ALA A 38 11.80 -6.76 -6.47
C ALA A 38 11.35 -5.30 -6.39
N LEU A 39 12.11 -4.39 -6.99
CA LEU A 39 11.77 -2.97 -7.03
C LEU A 39 10.45 -2.72 -7.79
N ILE A 40 10.23 -3.38 -8.93
CA ILE A 40 8.98 -3.28 -9.69
C ILE A 40 7.80 -3.77 -8.84
N ALA A 41 7.98 -4.82 -8.04
CA ALA A 41 6.94 -5.30 -7.14
C ALA A 41 6.61 -4.26 -6.05
N GLU A 42 7.63 -3.64 -5.44
CA GLU A 42 7.46 -2.57 -4.45
C GLU A 42 6.77 -1.33 -5.04
N LEU A 43 7.18 -0.89 -6.23
CA LEU A 43 6.54 0.25 -6.91
C LEU A 43 5.09 -0.04 -7.27
N ASN A 44 4.78 -1.27 -7.70
CA ASN A 44 3.40 -1.68 -7.94
C ASN A 44 2.59 -1.77 -6.64
N ASP A 45 3.21 -2.14 -5.54
CA ASP A 45 2.57 -2.19 -4.23
C ASP A 45 2.19 -0.77 -3.73
N LEU A 46 3.00 0.23 -4.02
CA LEU A 46 2.66 1.65 -3.80
C LEU A 46 1.61 2.16 -4.81
N LEU A 47 1.73 1.79 -6.09
CA LEU A 47 0.79 2.22 -7.14
C LEU A 47 -0.66 1.81 -6.82
N GLN A 48 -0.84 0.57 -6.36
CA GLN A 48 -2.16 0.07 -5.96
C GLN A 48 -2.69 0.78 -4.70
N LEU A 49 -1.80 1.15 -3.77
CA LEU A 49 -2.17 1.96 -2.59
C LEU A 49 -2.68 3.34 -3.01
N ASP A 50 -2.04 4.00 -3.98
CA ASP A 50 -2.54 5.30 -4.46
C ASP A 50 -3.86 5.18 -5.21
N HIS A 51 -4.10 4.08 -5.92
CA HIS A 51 -5.42 3.78 -6.48
C HIS A 51 -6.49 3.60 -5.39
N ASP A 52 -6.16 2.94 -4.28
CA ASP A 52 -7.03 2.85 -3.11
C ASP A 52 -7.32 4.24 -2.53
N ALA A 53 -6.28 5.07 -2.39
CA ALA A 53 -6.39 6.44 -1.89
C ALA A 53 -7.32 7.27 -2.77
N VAL A 54 -7.11 7.34 -4.09
CA VAL A 54 -7.99 8.10 -5.01
C VAL A 54 -9.47 7.70 -4.85
N GLY A 55 -9.74 6.41 -4.67
CA GLY A 55 -11.08 5.90 -4.36
C GLY A 55 -11.61 6.39 -3.01
N ALA A 56 -10.79 6.30 -1.95
CA ALA A 56 -11.12 6.76 -0.60
C ALA A 56 -11.39 8.27 -0.55
N TYR A 57 -10.53 9.08 -1.17
CA TYR A 57 -10.68 10.53 -1.29
C TYR A 57 -11.98 10.89 -2.00
N THR A 58 -12.32 10.21 -3.09
CA THR A 58 -13.57 10.46 -3.82
C THR A 58 -14.81 10.23 -2.94
N LEU A 59 -14.79 9.18 -2.09
CA LEU A 59 -15.86 8.94 -1.12
C LEU A 59 -15.88 9.99 0.00
N ALA A 60 -14.72 10.38 0.52
CA ALA A 60 -14.61 11.38 1.58
C ALA A 60 -15.07 12.76 1.12
N ILE A 61 -14.66 13.22 -0.07
CA ILE A 61 -15.10 14.48 -0.69
C ILE A 61 -16.63 14.52 -0.83
N ALA A 62 -17.24 13.41 -1.23
CA ALA A 62 -18.70 13.33 -1.36
C ALA A 62 -19.43 13.34 -0.01
N ALA A 63 -18.79 12.88 1.07
CA ALA A 63 -19.37 12.77 2.40
C ALA A 63 -19.18 14.03 3.28
N LEU A 64 -18.11 14.79 3.07
CA LEU A 64 -17.78 16.00 3.84
C LEU A 64 -18.80 17.13 3.62
N ARG A 65 -19.20 17.78 4.72
CA ARG A 65 -20.10 18.94 4.72
C ARG A 65 -19.35 20.26 4.64
N ASP A 66 -18.20 20.38 5.31
CA ASP A 66 -17.34 21.55 5.26
C ASP A 66 -16.73 21.75 3.85
N PRO A 67 -17.03 22.88 3.16
CA PRO A 67 -16.48 23.17 1.84
C PRO A 67 -14.95 23.28 1.84
N GLY A 68 -14.36 23.89 2.87
CA GLY A 68 -12.90 24.07 2.94
C GLY A 68 -12.16 22.73 3.02
N SER A 69 -12.69 21.79 3.79
CA SER A 69 -12.16 20.43 3.87
C SER A 69 -12.33 19.67 2.56
N ARG A 70 -13.46 19.82 1.85
CA ARG A 70 -13.62 19.23 0.51
C ARG A 70 -12.59 19.76 -0.48
N ASP A 71 -12.42 21.08 -0.56
CA ASP A 71 -11.47 21.71 -1.47
C ASP A 71 -10.04 21.24 -1.19
N ARG A 72 -9.69 21.06 0.09
CA ARG A 72 -8.39 20.52 0.47
C ARG A 72 -8.21 19.06 0.07
N LEU A 73 -9.21 18.20 0.29
CA LEU A 73 -9.15 16.80 -0.14
C LEU A 73 -9.10 16.66 -1.67
N ILE A 74 -9.67 17.59 -2.42
CA ILE A 74 -9.54 17.60 -3.89
C ILE A 74 -8.06 17.77 -4.29
N GLN A 75 -7.34 18.71 -3.66
CA GLN A 75 -5.91 18.94 -3.92
C GLN A 75 -5.07 17.70 -3.57
N PHE A 76 -5.31 17.10 -2.42
CA PHE A 76 -4.60 15.88 -2.01
C PHE A 76 -4.93 14.67 -2.89
N ARG A 77 -6.13 14.58 -3.45
CA ARG A 77 -6.43 13.57 -4.47
C ARG A 77 -5.60 13.80 -5.74
N GLU A 78 -5.40 15.06 -6.15
CA GLU A 78 -4.51 15.39 -7.28
C GLU A 78 -3.06 15.02 -6.97
N ASP A 79 -2.63 15.09 -5.70
CA ASP A 79 -1.32 14.60 -5.26
C ASP A 79 -1.17 13.09 -5.47
N HIS A 80 -2.18 12.28 -5.10
CA HIS A 80 -2.17 10.84 -5.40
C HIS A 80 -2.26 10.52 -6.89
N GLU A 81 -3.03 11.29 -7.69
CA GLU A 81 -3.06 11.13 -9.14
C GLU A 81 -1.67 11.39 -9.76
N ARG A 82 -0.91 12.35 -9.21
CA ARG A 82 0.50 12.55 -9.57
C ARG A 82 1.36 11.35 -9.16
N HIS A 83 1.22 10.84 -7.94
CA HIS A 83 1.99 9.67 -7.48
C HIS A 83 1.77 8.45 -8.39
N ILE A 84 0.52 8.18 -8.78
CA ILE A 84 0.16 7.14 -9.75
C ILE A 84 0.93 7.31 -11.05
N ALA A 85 0.96 8.54 -11.59
CA ALA A 85 1.67 8.83 -12.83
C ALA A 85 3.20 8.64 -12.69
N ASP A 86 3.78 9.11 -11.59
CA ASP A 86 5.22 8.99 -11.32
C ASP A 86 5.64 7.52 -11.15
N LEU A 87 4.91 6.74 -10.34
CA LEU A 87 5.17 5.32 -10.12
C LEU A 87 5.00 4.51 -11.42
N THR A 88 3.96 4.81 -12.19
CA THR A 88 3.73 4.18 -13.51
C THR A 88 4.94 4.40 -14.42
N ALA A 89 5.48 5.62 -14.47
CA ALA A 89 6.65 5.93 -15.29
C ALA A 89 7.90 5.17 -14.81
N LEU A 90 8.12 5.09 -13.49
CA LEU A 90 9.25 4.34 -12.92
C LEU A 90 9.19 2.84 -13.21
N ILE A 91 7.99 2.25 -13.16
CA ILE A 91 7.75 0.84 -13.48
C ILE A 91 8.03 0.57 -14.97
N GLN A 92 7.48 1.41 -15.86
CA GLN A 92 7.67 1.27 -17.30
C GLN A 92 9.12 1.47 -17.73
N ALA A 93 9.85 2.39 -17.09
CA ALA A 93 11.27 2.62 -17.35
C ALA A 93 12.16 1.41 -17.00
N ARG A 94 11.62 0.43 -16.27
CA ARG A 94 12.28 -0.81 -15.85
C ARG A 94 11.68 -2.03 -16.55
N ASP A 95 11.00 -1.84 -17.68
CA ASP A 95 10.30 -2.88 -18.45
C ASP A 95 9.24 -3.65 -17.63
N GLY A 96 8.77 -3.08 -16.53
CA GLY A 96 7.71 -3.62 -15.69
C GLY A 96 6.31 -3.29 -16.20
N VAL A 97 5.31 -4.02 -15.70
CA VAL A 97 3.89 -3.79 -16.01
C VAL A 97 3.21 -3.10 -14.81
N PRO A 98 2.65 -1.88 -14.99
CA PRO A 98 1.89 -1.20 -13.95
C PRO A 98 0.56 -1.92 -13.66
N ILE A 99 0.28 -2.17 -12.38
CA ILE A 99 -0.99 -2.73 -11.91
C ILE A 99 -1.97 -1.58 -11.64
N ASN A 100 -2.89 -1.36 -12.57
CA ASN A 100 -3.87 -0.26 -12.53
C ASN A 100 -5.13 -0.61 -11.71
N LEU A 101 -4.99 -1.43 -10.67
CA LEU A 101 -6.10 -1.90 -9.85
C LEU A 101 -5.83 -1.61 -8.37
N PRO A 102 -6.83 -1.22 -7.58
CA PRO A 102 -6.68 -1.09 -6.12
C PRO A 102 -6.33 -2.44 -5.44
N HIS A 103 -5.62 -2.41 -4.29
CA HIS A 103 -5.36 -3.64 -3.51
C HIS A 103 -6.65 -4.26 -2.99
N PHE A 104 -7.54 -3.40 -2.51
CA PHE A 104 -8.81 -3.79 -1.94
C PHE A 104 -9.92 -2.92 -2.53
N PRO A 105 -11.09 -3.47 -2.85
CA PRO A 105 -12.16 -2.69 -3.48
C PRO A 105 -12.81 -1.72 -2.49
N THR A 106 -12.18 -0.61 -2.08
CA THR A 106 -12.70 0.52 -1.24
C THR A 106 -13.58 0.15 -0.03
N GLY A 107 -13.63 -1.14 0.33
CA GLY A 107 -14.74 -1.74 1.06
C GLY A 107 -14.70 -1.40 2.53
N LEU A 108 -13.50 -1.15 3.04
CA LEU A 108 -13.24 -0.76 4.41
C LEU A 108 -13.54 0.72 4.64
N MET A 109 -13.16 1.62 3.73
CA MET A 109 -13.58 3.03 3.77
C MET A 109 -15.10 3.13 3.65
N LYS A 110 -15.69 2.39 2.70
CA LYS A 110 -17.14 2.30 2.55
C LYS A 110 -17.80 1.69 3.81
N MET A 111 -17.20 0.70 4.44
CA MET A 111 -17.69 0.12 5.69
C MET A 111 -17.57 1.11 6.85
N MET A 112 -16.49 1.87 6.96
CA MET A 112 -16.30 2.88 8.02
C MET A 112 -17.21 4.09 7.86
N VAL A 113 -17.43 4.56 6.63
CA VAL A 113 -18.43 5.61 6.34
C VAL A 113 -19.84 5.11 6.70
N GLN A 114 -20.19 3.87 6.32
CA GLN A 114 -21.49 3.28 6.66
C GLN A 114 -21.63 2.95 8.17
N ALA A 115 -20.55 2.51 8.82
CA ALA A 115 -20.50 2.16 10.25
C ALA A 115 -20.56 3.41 11.14
N GLY A 116 -19.83 4.47 10.78
CA GLY A 116 -19.90 5.79 11.40
C GLY A 116 -21.27 6.45 11.24
N GLY A 117 -22.04 6.04 10.23
CA GLY A 117 -23.46 6.39 10.07
C GLY A 117 -24.44 5.52 10.86
N SER A 118 -24.06 4.33 11.33
CA SER A 118 -24.97 3.32 11.92
C SER A 118 -24.80 3.05 13.42
N ALA A 119 -23.76 3.60 14.08
CA ALA A 119 -23.65 3.60 15.55
C ALA A 119 -24.56 4.65 16.26
N GLY A 120 -25.77 4.88 15.74
CA GLY A 120 -26.74 5.86 16.25
C GLY A 120 -26.87 7.05 15.31
N GLY A 121 -28.02 7.12 14.63
CA GLY A 121 -28.30 7.96 13.47
C GLY A 121 -27.78 9.41 13.54
N LEU A 122 -27.37 9.92 12.38
CA LEU A 122 -27.11 11.35 12.15
C LEU A 122 -25.99 12.02 12.98
N ALA A 123 -25.25 11.29 13.83
CA ALA A 123 -24.23 11.86 14.72
C ALA A 123 -22.77 11.82 14.19
N GLY A 124 -22.51 11.21 13.03
CA GLY A 124 -21.16 11.05 12.45
C GLY A 124 -20.89 11.94 11.24
N GLY A 125 -20.95 13.27 11.37
CA GLY A 125 -20.60 14.22 10.30
C GLY A 125 -19.11 14.19 9.90
N ASP A 126 -18.54 15.33 9.54
CA ASP A 126 -17.15 15.44 9.05
C ASP A 126 -16.10 14.77 9.94
N ARG A 127 -16.36 14.72 11.25
CA ARG A 127 -15.59 13.95 12.24
C ARG A 127 -15.37 12.49 11.85
N SER A 128 -16.42 11.78 11.45
CA SER A 128 -16.33 10.34 11.13
C SER A 128 -15.54 10.11 9.84
N VAL A 129 -15.75 10.98 8.85
CA VAL A 129 -15.05 10.96 7.58
C VAL A 129 -13.56 11.21 7.80
N LEU A 130 -13.21 12.22 8.58
CA LEU A 130 -11.82 12.57 8.87
C LEU A 130 -11.11 11.52 9.74
N MET A 131 -11.80 10.83 10.65
CA MET A 131 -11.20 9.71 11.39
C MET A 131 -10.88 8.53 10.47
N ALA A 132 -11.80 8.20 9.54
CA ALA A 132 -11.53 7.17 8.54
C ALA A 132 -10.37 7.58 7.61
N PHE A 133 -10.33 8.86 7.25
CA PHE A 133 -9.27 9.44 6.43
C PHE A 133 -7.89 9.36 7.10
N VAL A 134 -7.79 9.66 8.39
CA VAL A 134 -6.53 9.47 9.16
C VAL A 134 -5.99 8.05 9.06
N ALA A 135 -6.85 7.02 9.07
CA ALA A 135 -6.41 5.64 8.93
C ALA A 135 -5.81 5.37 7.54
N ASN A 136 -6.40 5.95 6.48
CA ASN A 136 -5.88 5.90 5.11
C ASN A 136 -4.51 6.56 5.01
N GLU A 137 -4.39 7.82 5.44
CA GLU A 137 -3.15 8.59 5.35
C GLU A 137 -2.05 8.00 6.24
N THR A 138 -2.39 7.42 7.39
CA THR A 138 -1.40 6.75 8.25
C THR A 138 -0.77 5.55 7.55
N GLN A 139 -1.60 4.74 6.87
CA GLN A 139 -1.10 3.60 6.08
C GLN A 139 -0.21 4.08 4.93
N ALA A 140 -0.66 5.09 4.18
CA ALA A 140 0.10 5.63 3.06
C ALA A 140 1.44 6.22 3.52
N ARG A 141 1.42 7.10 4.53
CA ARG A 141 2.61 7.69 5.14
C ARG A 141 3.60 6.63 5.60
N ASP A 142 3.15 5.65 6.38
CA ASP A 142 4.05 4.62 6.91
C ASP A 142 4.68 3.77 5.82
N LYS A 143 3.95 3.52 4.72
CA LYS A 143 4.45 2.77 3.57
C LYS A 143 5.47 3.59 2.79
N TYR A 144 5.12 4.81 2.37
CA TYR A 144 6.03 5.69 1.64
C TYR A 144 7.33 5.95 2.41
N ARG A 145 7.24 6.26 3.71
CA ARG A 145 8.43 6.46 4.55
C ARG A 145 9.35 5.24 4.56
N ARG A 146 8.80 4.04 4.73
CA ARG A 146 9.59 2.80 4.71
C ARG A 146 10.34 2.60 3.40
N HIS A 147 9.70 2.87 2.27
CA HIS A 147 10.36 2.73 0.96
C HIS A 147 11.37 3.88 0.73
N ALA A 148 11.07 5.11 1.11
CA ALA A 148 12.02 6.22 1.02
C ALA A 148 13.33 5.92 1.79
N ASP A 149 13.24 5.26 2.95
CA ASP A 149 14.40 4.90 3.79
C ASP A 149 15.19 3.66 3.28
N ALA A 150 14.73 2.96 2.24
CA ALA A 150 15.28 1.67 1.80
C ALA A 150 16.52 1.77 0.89
N GLY A 151 16.99 2.97 0.54
CA GLY A 151 18.22 3.17 -0.22
C GLY A 151 18.12 2.83 -1.72
N HIS A 152 17.08 3.35 -2.37
CA HIS A 152 16.80 3.12 -3.80
C HIS A 152 17.72 3.91 -4.75
N PRO A 153 17.75 3.55 -6.05
CA PRO A 153 18.32 4.40 -7.09
C PRO A 153 17.74 5.83 -7.06
N SER A 154 18.54 6.82 -7.44
CA SER A 154 18.22 8.24 -7.24
C SER A 154 16.92 8.71 -7.90
N ASP A 155 16.56 8.15 -9.06
CA ASP A 155 15.31 8.45 -9.76
C ASP A 155 14.08 7.99 -8.96
N VAL A 156 14.18 6.82 -8.33
CA VAL A 156 13.14 6.26 -7.47
C VAL A 156 13.10 6.97 -6.13
N ALA A 157 14.27 7.16 -5.49
CA ALA A 157 14.38 7.82 -4.19
C ALA A 157 13.72 9.21 -4.21
N ALA A 158 13.96 10.00 -5.25
CA ALA A 158 13.36 11.33 -5.39
C ALA A 158 11.82 11.31 -5.47
N VAL A 159 11.22 10.29 -6.08
CA VAL A 159 9.75 10.13 -6.14
C VAL A 159 9.21 9.68 -4.80
N LEU A 160 9.85 8.70 -4.15
CA LEU A 160 9.41 8.15 -2.87
C LEU A 160 9.56 9.15 -1.72
N GLU A 161 10.64 9.93 -1.68
CA GLU A 161 10.84 10.98 -0.68
C GLU A 161 9.79 12.10 -0.83
N ARG A 162 9.47 12.47 -2.08
CA ARG A 162 8.39 13.44 -2.34
C ARG A 162 7.05 12.88 -1.89
N GLY A 163 6.72 11.65 -2.28
CA GLY A 163 5.49 10.97 -1.82
C GLY A 163 5.41 10.92 -0.30
N ALA A 164 6.47 10.52 0.39
CA ALA A 164 6.52 10.50 1.85
C ALA A 164 6.29 11.88 2.48
N SER A 165 6.80 12.96 1.87
CA SER A 165 6.55 14.32 2.32
C SER A 165 5.10 14.75 2.11
N ASP A 166 4.50 14.35 1.00
CA ASP A 166 3.08 14.64 0.69
C ASP A 166 2.19 13.94 1.72
N GLU A 167 2.40 12.64 1.96
CA GLU A 167 1.61 11.85 2.92
C GLU A 167 1.72 12.34 4.36
N GLU A 168 2.91 12.80 4.79
CA GLU A 168 3.06 13.40 6.12
C GLU A 168 2.24 14.70 6.23
N ALA A 169 2.25 15.54 5.19
CA ALA A 169 1.46 16.76 5.14
C ALA A 169 -0.06 16.48 5.11
N HIS A 170 -0.50 15.42 4.42
CA HIS A 170 -1.90 14.98 4.42
C HIS A 170 -2.35 14.55 5.81
N LEU A 171 -1.54 13.70 6.47
CA LEU A 171 -1.82 13.18 7.80
C LEU A 171 -1.81 14.30 8.85
N GLU A 172 -0.85 15.22 8.80
CA GLU A 172 -0.80 16.39 9.69
C GLU A 172 -2.07 17.23 9.54
N TRP A 173 -2.46 17.55 8.30
CA TRP A 173 -3.68 18.29 8.03
C TRP A 173 -4.94 17.59 8.57
N ALA A 174 -5.01 16.27 8.42
CA ALA A 174 -6.16 15.48 8.87
C ALA A 174 -6.33 15.55 10.40
N TRP A 175 -5.22 15.44 11.13
CA TRP A 175 -5.23 15.58 12.59
C TRP A 175 -5.59 17.00 13.02
N ASP A 176 -5.03 18.01 12.38
CA ASP A 176 -5.39 19.41 12.61
C ASP A 176 -6.89 19.67 12.37
N ALA A 177 -7.47 19.05 11.35
CA ALA A 177 -8.90 19.14 11.07
C ALA A 177 -9.74 18.48 12.17
N LEU A 178 -9.32 17.32 12.67
CA LEU A 178 -9.97 16.65 13.81
C LEU A 178 -9.84 17.45 15.12
N ASP A 179 -8.70 18.11 15.34
CA ASP A 179 -8.49 18.99 16.50
C ASP A 179 -9.42 20.20 16.47
N ARG A 180 -9.61 20.84 15.30
CA ARG A 180 -10.60 21.92 15.12
C ARG A 180 -12.03 21.45 15.40
N LEU A 181 -12.31 20.16 15.20
CA LEU A 181 -13.57 19.53 15.52
C LEU A 181 -13.63 18.99 16.96
N GLY A 182 -12.60 19.18 17.78
CA GLY A 182 -12.55 18.77 19.18
C GLY A 182 -12.37 17.28 19.42
N ILE A 183 -11.85 16.53 18.43
CA ILE A 183 -11.63 15.08 18.52
C ILE A 183 -10.26 14.64 17.99
N GLY A 184 -9.26 15.53 17.93
CA GLY A 184 -7.93 15.13 17.50
C GLY A 184 -7.12 14.43 18.61
N ARG A 185 -5.80 14.45 18.50
CA ARG A 185 -4.91 13.58 19.29
C ARG A 185 -5.04 13.88 20.78
N GLY A 186 -5.01 12.83 21.61
CA GLY A 186 -5.15 12.94 23.06
C GLY A 186 -6.59 12.95 23.57
N THR A 187 -7.60 13.02 22.70
CA THR A 187 -9.01 12.79 23.05
C THR A 187 -9.34 11.28 23.04
N ILE A 188 -10.41 10.85 23.74
CA ILE A 188 -10.83 9.43 23.69
C ILE A 188 -11.10 8.97 22.25
N PRO A 189 -11.89 9.69 21.43
CA PRO A 189 -12.12 9.29 20.03
C PRO A 189 -10.85 9.36 19.17
N GLY A 190 -10.01 10.37 19.37
CA GLY A 190 -8.73 10.51 18.65
C GLY A 190 -7.77 9.36 18.95
N ASN A 191 -7.62 8.97 20.22
CA ASN A 191 -6.75 7.87 20.62
C ASN A 191 -7.22 6.51 20.08
N VAL A 192 -8.54 6.30 20.00
CA VAL A 192 -9.11 5.09 19.36
C VAL A 192 -8.82 5.08 17.86
N THR A 193 -8.97 6.23 17.20
CA THR A 193 -8.67 6.38 15.77
C THR A 193 -7.20 6.09 15.49
N ASP A 194 -6.29 6.65 16.28
CA ASP A 194 -4.85 6.45 16.16
C ASP A 194 -4.47 4.97 16.35
N ALA A 195 -5.10 4.29 17.31
CA ALA A 195 -4.90 2.86 17.52
C ALA A 195 -5.40 2.00 16.33
N ILE A 196 -6.56 2.34 15.75
CA ILE A 196 -7.09 1.64 14.56
C ILE A 196 -6.17 1.88 13.37
N ALA A 197 -5.75 3.13 13.15
CA ALA A 197 -4.84 3.52 12.09
C ALA A 197 -3.49 2.78 12.20
N PHE A 198 -2.93 2.69 13.40
CA PHE A 198 -1.72 1.91 13.66
C PHE A 198 -1.88 0.43 13.29
N VAL A 199 -2.99 -0.20 13.68
CA VAL A 199 -3.27 -1.60 13.33
C VAL A 199 -3.44 -1.79 11.82
N HIS A 200 -4.00 -0.80 11.11
CA HIS A 200 -4.17 -0.85 9.66
C HIS A 200 -2.88 -0.54 8.88
N GLY A 201 -2.01 0.33 9.41
CA GLY A 201 -0.72 0.70 8.81
C GLY A 201 0.37 -0.36 9.00
N ALA A 202 0.25 -1.22 10.02
CA ALA A 202 1.10 -2.38 10.19
C ALA A 202 0.71 -3.49 9.19
N ASN A 203 1.68 -4.05 8.46
CA ASN A 203 1.48 -5.15 7.51
C ASN A 203 0.63 -6.29 8.08
N ALA A 204 -0.08 -7.01 7.20
CA ALA A 204 -0.77 -8.26 7.53
C ALA A 204 0.12 -9.28 8.29
N ASP A 205 1.43 -9.29 8.02
CA ASP A 205 2.40 -10.15 8.72
C ASP A 205 2.60 -9.79 10.20
N LEU A 206 2.50 -8.51 10.55
CA LEU A 206 2.53 -8.03 11.94
C LEU A 206 1.20 -8.34 12.67
N ILE A 207 0.10 -8.33 11.92
CA ILE A 207 -1.24 -8.68 12.41
C ILE A 207 -1.32 -10.16 12.82
N GLU A 208 -0.59 -11.07 12.17
CA GLU A 208 -0.60 -12.50 12.56
C GLU A 208 0.04 -12.75 13.93
N ALA A 209 1.08 -11.96 14.28
CA ALA A 209 1.74 -12.00 15.57
C ALA A 209 1.00 -11.18 16.66
N GLY A 210 0.51 -9.99 16.31
CA GLY A 210 -0.19 -9.07 17.23
C GLY A 210 -1.65 -9.46 17.49
N GLY A 211 -2.34 -10.02 16.49
CA GLY A 211 -3.75 -10.40 16.58
C GLY A 211 -4.02 -11.50 17.61
N ARG A 212 -3.08 -12.44 17.78
CA ARG A 212 -3.18 -13.47 18.83
C ARG A 212 -3.07 -12.86 20.23
N LEU A 213 -2.14 -11.92 20.43
CA LEU A 213 -1.94 -11.22 21.70
C LEU A 213 -3.17 -10.37 22.08
N TRP A 214 -3.78 -9.70 21.11
CA TRP A 214 -4.94 -8.85 21.34
C TRP A 214 -6.24 -9.65 21.58
N LEU A 215 -6.44 -10.75 20.85
CA LEU A 215 -7.54 -11.70 21.09
C LEU A 215 -7.40 -12.37 22.46
N ASP A 216 -6.19 -12.74 22.86
CA ASP A 216 -5.92 -13.30 24.20
C ASP A 216 -6.15 -12.27 25.31
N PHE A 217 -5.81 -11.00 25.07
CA PHE A 217 -6.08 -9.91 26.01
C PHE A 217 -7.59 -9.72 26.21
N LEU A 218 -8.38 -9.61 25.13
CA LEU A 218 -9.83 -9.52 25.23
C LEU A 218 -10.47 -10.77 25.87
N ALA A 219 -10.00 -11.96 25.52
CA ALA A 219 -10.51 -13.21 26.07
C ALA A 219 -10.24 -13.34 27.58
N ARG A 220 -9.16 -12.72 28.10
CA ARG A 220 -8.86 -12.67 29.54
C ARG A 220 -9.69 -11.62 30.26
N THR A 221 -9.90 -10.46 29.66
CA THR A 221 -10.72 -9.39 30.24
C THR A 221 -12.20 -9.77 30.32
N LEU A 222 -12.72 -10.52 29.34
CA LEU A 222 -14.10 -11.03 29.35
C LEU A 222 -14.32 -12.23 30.29
N ARG A 223 -13.25 -12.91 30.73
CA ARG A 223 -13.32 -14.05 31.67
C ARG A 223 -13.19 -13.63 33.13
N THR A 224 -12.90 -12.34 33.37
CA THR A 224 -12.72 -11.75 34.71
C THR A 224 -13.87 -10.82 35.11
N LEU A 225 -14.90 -10.73 34.26
CA LEU A 225 -16.24 -10.21 34.56
C LEU A 225 -17.21 -11.39 34.77
#